data_AF-D7PJQ2-F1
#
_entry.id   AF-D7PJQ2-F1
#
_cell.length_a   1.000
_cell.length_b   1.000
_cell.length_c   1.000
_cell.angle_alpha   90.00
_cell.angle_beta   90.00
_cell.angle_gamma   90.00
#
_symmetry.space_group_name_H-M   'P 1'
#
loop_
_entity.id
_entity.type
_entity.pdbx_description
1 polymer ?
#
loop_
_entity_poly.entity_id
_entity_poly.type
_entity_poly.pdbx_seq_one_letter_code
_entity_poly.pdbx_strand_id
1 'polypeptide(L)'
;YGCGKPDCKVGCDCDRFMEVWNNVFTQFEGDGKGGYTELSQKNIDTGMGLERLAVVMQDVDSVFDIDTMKAIRDRVCELSGKKYEVDAMDDVSIRLITDHIRSSTFMISDGIMPSNEGRGYVLRRIIRRAARHGRMLGIDGIFMAELAKTVINESKDGYPELEEKKDFILKVLAQEEEKFAKTILIQGLA
;
A
#
# COMPACT_ATOMS: atom_id res chain seq x y z
N TYR A 1 -6.51 -14.48 21.54
CA TYR A 1 -6.37 -13.34 20.61
C TYR A 1 -5.76 -12.14 21.32
N GLY A 2 -4.45 -12.14 21.60
CA GLY A 2 -3.75 -11.04 22.27
C GLY A 2 -2.27 -11.35 22.45
N CYS A 3 -1.45 -10.37 22.84
CA CYS A 3 0.00 -10.53 22.96
C CYS A 3 0.48 -11.39 24.16
N GLY A 4 -0.43 -12.07 24.86
CA GLY A 4 -0.11 -12.90 26.03
C GLY A 4 0.35 -12.13 27.27
N LYS A 5 0.50 -10.81 27.19
CA LYS A 5 0.88 -9.95 28.32
C LYS A 5 -0.33 -9.70 29.23
N PRO A 6 -0.14 -9.66 30.56
CA PRO A 6 -1.20 -9.36 31.52
C PRO A 6 -1.85 -7.98 31.27
N ASP A 7 -1.08 -7.01 30.78
CA ASP A 7 -1.53 -5.64 30.49
C ASP A 7 -1.93 -5.42 29.02
N CYS A 8 -2.48 -6.43 28.36
CA CYS A 8 -3.01 -6.27 27.00
C CYS A 8 -4.22 -5.31 27.01
N LYS A 9 -3.97 -4.03 26.68
CA LYS A 9 -4.93 -2.92 26.74
C LYS A 9 -4.99 -2.13 25.42
N VAL A 10 -5.98 -1.25 25.31
CA VAL A 10 -6.11 -0.29 24.19
C VAL A 10 -4.86 0.59 24.14
N GLY A 11 -4.23 0.69 22.96
CA GLY A 11 -2.93 1.36 22.77
C GLY A 11 -1.70 0.46 22.97
N CYS A 12 -1.90 -0.86 23.10
CA CYS A 12 -0.80 -1.83 23.01
C CYS A 12 -0.42 -2.06 21.54
N ASP A 13 0.86 -2.27 21.25
CA ASP A 13 1.38 -2.56 19.90
C ASP A 13 0.92 -3.92 19.32
N CYS A 14 -0.09 -4.55 19.92
CA CYS A 14 -0.63 -5.82 19.43
C CYS A 14 -1.88 -5.58 18.56
N ASP A 15 -2.02 -6.37 17.50
CA ASP A 15 -3.13 -6.26 16.53
C ASP A 15 -4.52 -6.60 17.11
N ARG A 16 -4.61 -6.98 18.39
CA ARG A 16 -5.88 -7.23 19.08
C ARG A 16 -6.75 -5.97 19.17
N PHE A 17 -6.14 -4.83 19.45
CA PHE A 17 -6.84 -3.56 19.64
C PHE A 17 -6.48 -2.63 18.49
N MET A 18 -7.24 -2.73 17.41
CA MET A 18 -7.02 -1.91 16.22
C MET A 18 -7.73 -0.56 16.36
N GLU A 19 -7.00 0.52 16.10
CA GLU A 19 -7.59 1.85 15.99
C GLU A 19 -8.40 1.95 14.69
N VAL A 20 -9.72 2.08 14.79
CA VAL A 20 -10.60 2.22 13.62
C VAL A 20 -10.87 3.68 13.29
N TRP A 21 -11.07 4.52 14.32
CA TRP A 21 -11.54 5.89 14.17
C TRP A 21 -10.88 6.83 15.18
N ASN A 22 -10.25 7.89 14.68
CA ASN A 22 -9.70 8.99 15.46
C ASN A 22 -10.59 10.24 15.33
N ASN A 23 -10.87 10.90 16.46
CA ASN A 23 -11.61 12.17 16.51
C ASN A 23 -10.71 13.23 17.15
N VAL A 24 -10.15 14.08 16.31
CA VAL A 24 -9.27 15.18 16.72
C VAL A 24 -10.12 16.43 16.95
N PHE A 25 -10.07 16.94 18.17
CA PHE A 25 -10.64 18.24 18.50
C PHE A 25 -9.58 19.31 18.26
N THR A 26 -9.53 19.86 17.05
CA THR A 26 -8.50 20.82 16.65
C THR A 26 -8.70 22.14 17.40
N GLN A 27 -7.75 22.46 18.28
CA GLN A 27 -7.79 23.65 19.12
C GLN A 27 -6.60 24.58 18.89
N PHE A 28 -5.50 24.07 18.34
CA PHE A 28 -4.25 24.79 18.22
C PHE A 28 -3.66 24.68 16.83
N GLU A 29 -3.06 25.77 16.36
CA GLU A 29 -2.18 25.81 15.20
C GLU A 29 -0.73 25.70 15.67
N GLY A 30 -0.01 24.67 15.19
CA GLY A 30 1.39 24.47 15.52
C GLY A 30 2.29 25.25 14.56
N ASP A 31 3.22 26.04 15.10
CA ASP A 31 4.19 26.81 14.30
C ASP A 31 5.39 25.98 13.79
N GLY A 32 5.41 24.68 14.08
CA GLY A 32 6.49 23.75 13.75
C GLY A 32 7.75 23.89 14.62
N LYS A 33 7.77 24.81 15.60
CA LYS A 33 8.86 25.09 16.54
C LYS A 33 8.46 24.83 18.00
N GLY A 34 7.31 24.18 18.21
CA GLY A 34 6.77 23.87 19.54
C GLY A 34 5.89 24.98 20.12
N GLY A 35 5.63 26.04 19.37
CA GLY A 35 4.61 27.04 19.68
C GLY A 35 3.24 26.59 19.19
N TYR A 36 2.24 26.79 20.04
CA TYR A 36 0.85 26.44 19.75
C TYR A 36 -0.01 27.67 20.01
N THR A 37 -0.60 28.23 18.95
CA THR A 37 -1.57 29.34 19.05
C THR A 37 -2.98 28.79 18.98
N GLU A 38 -3.87 29.28 19.83
CA GLU A 38 -5.27 28.85 19.81
C GLU A 38 -5.94 29.31 18.51
N LEU A 39 -6.66 28.39 17.86
CA LEU A 39 -7.41 28.69 16.65
C LEU A 39 -8.58 29.60 16.97
N SER A 40 -8.84 30.57 16.08
CA SER A 40 -10.01 31.47 16.18
C SER A 40 -11.34 30.71 16.12
N GLN A 41 -11.38 29.60 15.37
CA GLN A 41 -12.51 28.67 15.31
C GLN A 41 -12.02 27.25 15.55
N LYS A 42 -12.54 26.62 16.61
CA LYS A 42 -12.30 25.22 16.94
C LYS A 42 -13.12 24.35 16.01
N ASN A 43 -12.53 23.28 15.50
CA ASN A 43 -13.19 22.34 14.62
C ASN A 43 -12.98 20.90 15.10
N ILE A 44 -13.71 19.99 14.47
CA ILE A 44 -13.57 18.55 14.69
C ILE A 44 -13.06 17.98 13.37
N ASP A 45 -11.90 17.33 13.43
CA ASP A 45 -11.34 16.54 12.35
C ASP A 45 -11.46 15.06 12.70
N THR A 46 -12.07 14.28 11.82
CA THR A 46 -12.32 12.85 12.07
C THR A 46 -11.69 12.02 10.97
N GLY A 47 -10.89 11.03 11.34
CA GLY A 47 -10.27 10.09 10.41
C GLY A 47 -10.67 8.67 10.77
N MET A 48 -11.37 7.99 9.86
CA MET A 48 -11.69 6.57 9.98
C MET A 48 -11.03 5.80 8.85
N GLY A 49 -10.28 4.74 9.20
CA GLY A 49 -9.64 3.89 8.21
C GLY A 49 -10.68 2.99 7.54
N LEU A 50 -10.98 3.22 6.26
CA LEU A 50 -12.00 2.47 5.53
C LEU A 50 -11.69 0.97 5.52
N GLU A 51 -10.43 0.61 5.29
CA GLU A 51 -9.99 -0.77 5.24
C GLU A 51 -10.07 -1.44 6.61
N ARG A 52 -9.79 -0.71 7.69
CA ARG A 52 -9.90 -1.23 9.06
C ARG A 52 -11.36 -1.42 9.46
N LEU A 53 -12.26 -0.55 9.02
CA LEU A 53 -13.70 -0.76 9.18
C LEU A 53 -14.16 -1.97 8.36
N ALA A 54 -13.67 -2.14 7.13
CA ALA A 54 -13.99 -3.28 6.28
C ALA A 54 -13.54 -4.61 6.93
N VAL A 55 -12.38 -4.65 7.58
CA VAL A 55 -11.93 -5.82 8.37
C VAL A 55 -12.99 -6.24 9.38
N VAL A 56 -13.51 -5.27 10.16
CA VAL A 56 -14.53 -5.53 11.18
C VAL A 56 -15.87 -5.92 10.55
N MET A 57 -16.28 -5.30 9.44
CA MET A 57 -17.55 -5.57 8.77
C MET A 57 -17.56 -6.89 8.01
N GLN A 58 -16.41 -7.31 7.47
CA GLN A 58 -16.25 -8.55 6.71
C GLN A 58 -15.84 -9.75 7.58
N ASP A 59 -15.66 -9.54 8.89
CA ASP A 59 -15.25 -10.57 9.86
C ASP A 59 -13.95 -11.27 9.45
N VAL A 60 -12.94 -10.48 9.07
CA VAL A 60 -11.61 -10.98 8.69
C VAL A 60 -10.55 -10.54 9.69
N ASP A 61 -9.43 -11.26 9.74
CA ASP A 61 -8.36 -11.02 10.73
C ASP A 61 -7.38 -9.90 10.33
N SER A 62 -7.33 -9.52 9.04
CA SER A 62 -6.35 -8.55 8.53
C SER A 62 -6.88 -7.70 7.39
N VAL A 63 -6.30 -6.50 7.24
CA VAL A 63 -6.56 -5.60 6.11
C VAL A 63 -6.21 -6.26 4.77
N PHE A 64 -5.31 -7.24 4.74
CA PHE A 64 -4.97 -7.98 3.52
C PHE A 64 -5.99 -9.05 3.12
N ASP A 65 -6.98 -9.32 3.99
CA ASP A 65 -8.03 -10.31 3.77
C ASP A 65 -9.37 -9.69 3.33
N ILE A 66 -9.47 -8.36 3.34
CA ILE A 66 -10.63 -7.66 2.78
C ILE A 66 -10.71 -7.88 1.28
N ASP A 67 -11.93 -7.86 0.73
CA ASP A 67 -12.18 -8.23 -0.68
C ASP A 67 -11.26 -7.53 -1.69
N THR A 68 -11.07 -6.21 -1.55
CA THR A 68 -10.26 -5.41 -2.50
C THR A 68 -8.77 -5.77 -2.44
N MET A 69 -8.22 -5.99 -1.24
CA MET A 69 -6.81 -6.38 -1.08
C MET A 69 -6.59 -7.84 -1.43
N LYS A 70 -7.57 -8.69 -1.10
CA LYS A 70 -7.57 -10.10 -1.43
C LYS A 70 -7.54 -10.31 -2.95
N ALA A 71 -8.32 -9.57 -3.73
CA ALA A 71 -8.29 -9.65 -5.19
C ALA A 71 -6.88 -9.37 -5.76
N ILE A 72 -6.19 -8.34 -5.24
CA ILE A 72 -4.82 -8.00 -5.65
C ILE A 72 -3.85 -9.09 -5.20
N ARG A 73 -3.95 -9.53 -3.94
CA ARG A 73 -3.10 -10.57 -3.35
C ARG A 73 -3.21 -11.89 -4.09
N ASP A 74 -4.43 -12.33 -4.39
CA ASP A 74 -4.69 -13.57 -5.10
C ASP A 74 -4.07 -13.51 -6.51
N ARG A 75 -4.12 -12.33 -7.15
CA ARG A 75 -3.41 -12.10 -8.42
C ARG A 75 -1.88 -12.19 -8.27
N VAL A 76 -1.30 -11.68 -7.18
CA VAL A 76 0.14 -11.85 -6.87
C VAL A 76 0.48 -13.34 -6.69
N CYS A 77 -0.38 -14.09 -6.01
CA CYS A 77 -0.22 -15.53 -5.80
C CYS A 77 -0.26 -16.30 -7.13
N GLU A 78 -1.21 -15.97 -8.02
CA GLU A 78 -1.29 -16.55 -9.37
C GLU A 78 -0.02 -16.31 -10.19
N LEU A 79 0.51 -15.08 -10.16
CA LEU A 79 1.70 -14.71 -10.93
C LEU A 79 2.99 -15.33 -10.37
N SER A 80 3.06 -15.56 -9.06
CA SER A 80 4.21 -16.18 -8.39
C SER A 80 4.13 -17.70 -8.30
N GLY A 81 2.95 -18.29 -8.46
CA GLY A 81 2.69 -19.71 -8.18
C GLY A 81 2.79 -20.06 -6.69
N LYS A 82 2.86 -19.06 -5.80
CA LYS A 82 2.93 -19.24 -4.34
C LYS A 82 1.54 -19.20 -3.73
N LYS A 83 1.43 -19.71 -2.50
CA LYS A 83 0.20 -19.68 -1.71
C LYS A 83 0.43 -18.80 -0.48
N TYR A 84 -0.53 -17.93 -0.23
CA TYR A 84 -0.58 -17.10 0.96
C TYR A 84 -0.89 -17.96 2.20
N GLU A 85 -0.30 -17.61 3.35
CA GLU A 85 -0.35 -18.32 4.63
C GLU A 85 0.34 -19.70 4.66
N VAL A 86 1.27 -19.94 3.72
CA VAL A 86 2.07 -21.17 3.69
C VAL A 86 3.49 -20.96 4.17
N ASP A 87 4.12 -19.85 3.74
CA ASP A 87 5.48 -19.48 4.13
C ASP A 87 5.52 -18.02 4.56
N ALA A 88 6.04 -17.76 5.76
CA ALA A 88 6.04 -16.42 6.35
C ALA A 88 6.89 -15.41 5.57
N MET A 89 7.96 -15.84 4.89
CA MET A 89 8.80 -14.94 4.08
C MET A 89 8.11 -14.60 2.74
N ASP A 90 7.44 -15.58 2.14
CA ASP A 90 6.62 -15.36 0.96
C ASP A 90 5.43 -14.44 1.28
N ASP A 91 4.75 -14.64 2.42
CA ASP A 91 3.63 -13.82 2.86
C ASP A 91 3.99 -12.35 3.03
N VAL A 92 5.16 -12.07 3.62
CA VAL A 92 5.67 -10.69 3.74
C VAL A 92 5.88 -10.08 2.37
N SER A 93 6.44 -10.83 1.42
CA SER A 93 6.67 -10.34 0.06
C SER A 93 5.36 -10.10 -0.69
N ILE A 94 4.38 -11.00 -0.55
CA ILE A 94 3.06 -10.87 -1.15
C ILE A 94 2.34 -9.63 -0.60
N ARG A 95 2.25 -9.48 0.72
CA ARG A 95 1.62 -8.30 1.37
C ARG A 95 2.26 -7.00 0.93
N LEU A 96 3.59 -6.98 0.84
CA LEU A 96 4.35 -5.81 0.42
C LEU A 96 4.07 -5.43 -1.03
N ILE A 97 4.05 -6.40 -1.95
CA ILE A 97 3.73 -6.15 -3.35
C ILE A 97 2.31 -5.60 -3.48
N THR A 98 1.33 -6.21 -2.80
CA THR A 98 -0.07 -5.78 -2.79
C THR A 98 -0.23 -4.32 -2.32
N ASP A 99 0.43 -3.93 -1.24
CA ASP A 99 0.39 -2.54 -0.74
C ASP A 99 1.09 -1.57 -1.71
N HIS A 100 2.27 -1.94 -2.20
CA HIS A 100 3.09 -1.06 -3.01
C HIS A 100 2.53 -0.85 -4.40
N ILE A 101 1.88 -1.85 -5.01
CA ILE A 101 1.23 -1.67 -6.31
C ILE A 101 0.03 -0.73 -6.19
N ARG A 102 -0.76 -0.86 -5.12
CA ARG A 102 -1.87 0.04 -4.85
C ARG A 102 -1.38 1.47 -4.72
N SER A 103 -0.43 1.71 -3.82
CA SER A 103 0.16 3.04 -3.60
C SER A 103 0.76 3.63 -4.88
N SER A 104 1.51 2.82 -5.66
CA SER A 104 2.13 3.29 -6.90
C SER A 104 1.10 3.66 -7.96
N THR A 105 0.02 2.88 -8.09
CA THR A 105 -1.06 3.12 -9.07
C THR A 105 -1.74 4.46 -8.79
N PHE A 106 -2.11 4.72 -7.53
CA PHE A 106 -2.72 5.98 -7.11
C PHE A 106 -1.77 7.17 -7.26
N MET A 107 -0.51 7.05 -6.83
CA MET A 107 0.48 8.12 -6.98
C MET A 107 0.67 8.54 -8.45
N ILE A 108 0.70 7.57 -9.38
CA ILE A 108 0.84 7.87 -10.81
C ILE A 108 -0.45 8.49 -11.37
N SER A 109 -1.62 8.04 -10.90
CA SER A 109 -2.91 8.67 -11.22
C SER A 109 -2.93 10.16 -10.83
N ASP A 110 -2.39 10.50 -9.67
CA ASP A 110 -2.26 11.88 -9.18
C ASP A 110 -1.20 12.70 -9.94
N GLY A 111 -0.52 12.10 -10.92
CA GLY A 111 0.48 12.75 -11.78
C GLY A 111 1.90 12.71 -11.24
N ILE A 112 2.17 11.91 -10.19
CA ILE A 112 3.54 11.74 -9.68
C ILE A 112 4.30 10.81 -10.62
N MET A 113 5.45 11.28 -11.11
CA MET A 113 6.32 10.53 -12.00
C MET A 113 7.57 10.02 -11.28
N PRO A 114 8.06 8.81 -11.59
CA PRO A 114 9.31 8.30 -11.04
C PRO A 114 10.48 9.25 -11.35
N SER A 115 11.21 9.65 -10.31
CA SER A 115 12.33 10.60 -10.41
C SER A 115 13.46 10.21 -9.44
N ASN A 116 14.58 10.94 -9.48
CA ASN A 116 15.67 10.83 -8.53
C ASN A 116 15.49 11.72 -7.28
N GLU A 117 14.49 12.61 -7.28
CA GLU A 117 14.30 13.59 -6.20
C GLU A 117 12.84 13.72 -5.78
N GLY A 118 12.63 14.21 -4.55
CA GLY A 118 11.30 14.54 -4.01
C GLY A 118 10.31 13.37 -4.00
N ARG A 119 9.05 13.67 -4.34
CA ARG A 119 7.96 12.68 -4.37
C ARG A 119 8.18 11.58 -5.40
N GLY A 120 8.80 11.92 -6.53
CA GLY A 120 9.12 10.95 -7.58
C GLY A 120 10.18 9.93 -7.17
N TYR A 121 11.10 10.30 -6.26
CA TYR A 121 12.04 9.35 -5.68
C TYR A 121 11.36 8.32 -4.78
N VAL A 122 10.39 8.77 -3.97
CA VAL A 122 9.60 7.88 -3.13
C VAL A 122 8.83 6.87 -3.99
N LEU A 123 8.15 7.33 -5.03
CA LEU A 123 7.45 6.45 -5.98
C LEU A 123 8.41 5.43 -6.63
N ARG A 124 9.56 5.89 -7.12
CA ARG A 124 10.59 5.00 -7.68
C ARG A 124 11.02 3.93 -6.67
N ARG A 125 11.22 4.28 -5.40
CA ARG A 125 11.64 3.35 -4.35
C ARG A 125 10.57 2.29 -4.08
N ILE A 126 9.30 2.69 -4.04
CA ILE A 126 8.15 1.79 -3.83
C ILE A 126 8.05 0.78 -4.99
N ILE A 127 8.08 1.27 -6.24
CA ILE A 127 8.02 0.42 -7.45
C ILE A 127 9.18 -0.59 -7.47
N ARG A 128 10.41 -0.12 -7.23
CA ARG A 128 11.59 -1.01 -7.24
C ARG A 128 11.58 -2.03 -6.12
N ARG A 129 11.05 -1.67 -4.95
CA ARG A 129 10.90 -2.60 -3.83
C ARG A 129 9.88 -3.69 -4.15
N ALA A 130 8.74 -3.34 -4.73
CA ALA A 130 7.75 -4.30 -5.21
C ALA A 130 8.34 -5.23 -6.28
N ALA A 131 9.03 -4.66 -7.29
CA ALA A 131 9.69 -5.43 -8.33
C ALA A 131 10.75 -6.41 -7.77
N ARG A 132 11.55 -5.98 -6.78
CA ARG A 132 12.53 -6.85 -6.11
C ARG A 132 11.86 -8.02 -5.40
N HIS A 133 10.80 -7.76 -4.62
CA HIS A 133 10.07 -8.83 -3.93
C HIS A 133 9.38 -9.78 -4.92
N GLY A 134 8.87 -9.27 -6.04
CA GLY A 134 8.34 -10.12 -7.12
C GLY A 134 9.39 -11.08 -7.68
N ARG A 135 10.63 -10.60 -7.88
CA ARG A 135 11.75 -11.46 -8.27
C ARG A 135 12.13 -12.47 -7.21
N MET A 136 12.08 -12.12 -5.92
CA MET A 136 12.32 -13.06 -4.82
C MET A 136 11.26 -14.16 -4.77
N LEU A 137 10.01 -13.84 -5.12
CA LEU A 137 8.92 -14.81 -5.24
C LEU A 137 9.00 -15.68 -6.52
N GLY A 138 9.93 -15.38 -7.43
CA GLY A 138 10.09 -16.10 -8.70
C GLY A 138 9.17 -15.62 -9.82
N ILE A 139 8.61 -14.41 -9.73
CA ILE A 139 7.80 -13.83 -10.81
C ILE A 139 8.73 -13.38 -11.95
N ASP A 140 8.51 -13.95 -13.14
CA ASP A 140 9.22 -13.59 -14.36
C ASP A 140 8.41 -12.63 -15.24
N GLY A 141 9.13 -11.82 -16.04
CA GLY A 141 8.54 -10.83 -16.92
C GLY A 141 8.20 -9.49 -16.24
N ILE A 142 7.29 -8.74 -16.87
CA ILE A 142 6.75 -7.46 -16.40
C ILE A 142 5.40 -7.76 -15.75
N PHE A 143 5.31 -7.62 -14.44
CA PHE A 143 4.10 -8.02 -13.70
C PHE A 143 3.40 -6.84 -13.03
N MET A 144 4.08 -5.71 -12.82
CA MET A 144 3.51 -4.55 -12.14
C MET A 144 2.33 -3.96 -12.92
N ALA A 145 2.41 -3.92 -14.25
CA ALA A 145 1.30 -3.47 -15.08
C ALA A 145 0.06 -4.38 -14.94
N GLU A 146 0.24 -5.70 -14.88
CA GLU A 146 -0.88 -6.63 -14.69
C GLU A 146 -1.54 -6.46 -13.33
N LEU A 147 -0.75 -6.29 -12.27
CA LEU A 147 -1.29 -6.03 -10.93
C LEU A 147 -2.01 -4.67 -10.85
N ALA A 148 -1.49 -3.63 -11.51
CA ALA A 148 -2.15 -2.33 -11.55
C ALA A 148 -3.52 -2.39 -12.23
N LYS A 149 -3.72 -3.24 -13.25
CA LYS A 149 -5.05 -3.46 -13.85
C LYS A 149 -6.05 -3.97 -12.81
N THR A 150 -5.63 -4.91 -11.95
CA THR A 150 -6.48 -5.40 -10.86
C THR A 150 -6.81 -4.27 -9.88
N VAL A 151 -5.82 -3.46 -9.46
CA VAL A 151 -6.06 -2.31 -8.58
C VAL A 151 -7.09 -1.34 -9.18
N ILE A 152 -6.94 -1.00 -10.46
CA ILE A 152 -7.86 -0.09 -11.16
C ILE A 152 -9.26 -0.69 -11.20
N ASN A 153 -9.40 -1.98 -11.50
CA ASN A 153 -10.71 -2.64 -11.55
C ASN A 153 -11.44 -2.63 -10.21
N GLU A 154 -10.73 -2.83 -9.09
CA GLU A 154 -11.30 -2.81 -7.74
C GLU A 154 -11.62 -1.40 -7.24
N SER A 155 -10.96 -0.37 -7.79
CA SER A 155 -11.04 1.01 -7.27
C SER A 155 -11.77 1.99 -8.18
N LYS A 156 -12.06 1.63 -9.44
CA LYS A 156 -12.65 2.53 -10.45
C LYS A 156 -14.00 3.13 -10.07
N ASP A 157 -14.81 2.43 -9.26
CA ASP A 157 -16.15 2.89 -8.89
C ASP A 157 -16.07 4.05 -7.88
N GLY A 158 -15.03 4.08 -7.05
CA GLY A 158 -14.73 5.18 -6.13
C GLY A 158 -13.83 6.27 -6.74
N TYR A 159 -12.99 5.89 -7.71
CA TYR A 159 -11.97 6.75 -8.31
C TYR A 159 -11.94 6.60 -9.84
N PRO A 160 -12.89 7.23 -10.58
CA PRO A 160 -12.99 7.12 -12.04
C PRO A 160 -11.71 7.54 -12.78
N GLU A 161 -10.93 8.45 -12.20
CA GLU A 161 -9.66 8.93 -12.75
C GLU A 161 -8.62 7.82 -12.98
N LEU A 162 -8.73 6.71 -12.25
CA LEU A 162 -7.87 5.53 -12.42
C LEU A 162 -8.12 4.85 -13.76
N GLU A 163 -9.38 4.74 -14.19
CA GLU A 163 -9.72 4.15 -15.48
C GLU A 163 -9.39 5.13 -16.62
N GLU A 164 -9.63 6.43 -16.43
CA GLU A 164 -9.28 7.46 -17.42
C GLU A 164 -7.78 7.51 -17.71
N LYS A 165 -6.94 7.34 -16.69
CA LYS A 165 -5.47 7.40 -16.79
C LYS A 165 -4.81 6.02 -16.88
N LYS A 166 -5.58 4.96 -17.07
CA LYS A 166 -5.12 3.56 -17.08
C LYS A 166 -3.92 3.33 -17.99
N ASP A 167 -4.02 3.70 -19.27
CA ASP A 167 -2.93 3.48 -20.23
C ASP A 167 -1.63 4.19 -19.81
N PHE A 168 -1.77 5.38 -19.22
CA PHE A 168 -0.63 6.12 -18.69
C PHE A 168 -0.01 5.42 -17.49
N ILE A 169 -0.81 5.00 -16.51
CA ILE A 169 -0.35 4.30 -15.30
C ILE A 169 0.40 3.01 -15.69
N LEU A 170 -0.20 2.19 -16.56
CA LEU A 170 0.38 0.93 -17.01
C LEU A 170 1.72 1.14 -17.72
N LYS A 171 1.79 2.14 -18.59
CA LYS A 171 3.02 2.48 -19.31
C LYS A 171 4.14 2.92 -18.37
N VAL A 172 3.84 3.77 -17.38
CA VAL A 172 4.86 4.26 -16.43
C VAL A 172 5.40 3.12 -15.57
N LEU A 173 4.52 2.26 -15.06
CA LEU A 173 4.92 1.11 -14.25
C LEU A 173 5.78 0.12 -15.05
N ALA A 174 5.34 -0.25 -16.26
CA ALA A 174 6.10 -1.14 -17.13
C ALA A 174 7.49 -0.56 -17.46
N GLN A 175 7.58 0.73 -17.80
CA GLN A 175 8.85 1.37 -18.11
C GLN A 175 9.83 1.41 -16.93
N GLU A 176 9.35 1.70 -15.71
CA GLU A 176 10.25 1.71 -14.54
C GLU A 176 10.65 0.29 -14.13
N GLU A 177 9.76 -0.69 -14.27
CA GLU A 177 10.07 -2.11 -14.05
C GLU A 177 11.13 -2.61 -15.04
N GLU A 178 10.99 -2.32 -16.34
CA GLU A 178 11.99 -2.66 -17.36
C GLU A 178 13.36 -2.01 -17.10
N LYS A 179 13.37 -0.73 -16.73
CA LYS A 179 14.62 -0.01 -16.39
C LYS A 179 15.29 -0.65 -15.18
N PHE A 180 14.51 -1.06 -14.19
CA PHE A 180 15.02 -1.71 -13.01
C PHE A 180 15.55 -3.12 -13.29
N ALA A 181 14.82 -3.92 -14.09
CA ALA A 181 15.25 -5.26 -14.50
C ALA A 181 16.63 -5.23 -15.19
N LYS A 182 16.86 -4.25 -16.09
CA LYS A 182 18.18 -4.03 -16.73
C LYS A 182 19.29 -3.76 -15.71
N THR A 183 18.98 -3.08 -14.61
CA THR A 183 19.96 -2.72 -13.59
C THR A 183 20.25 -3.88 -12.63
N ILE A 184 19.23 -4.67 -12.25
CA ILE A 184 19.42 -5.89 -11.45
C ILE A 184 20.30 -6.90 -12.19
N LEU A 185 20.06 -7.09 -13.49
CA LEU A 185 20.88 -7.98 -14.34
C LEU A 185 22.37 -7.59 -14.35
N ILE A 186 22.67 -6.30 -14.16
CA ILE A 186 24.04 -5.77 -14.13
C ILE A 186 24.66 -5.87 -12.72
N GLN A 187 23.88 -5.70 -11.66
CA GLN A 187 24.40 -5.57 -10.30
C GLN A 187 24.46 -6.87 -9.49
N GLY A 188 23.79 -7.94 -9.94
CA GLY A 188 23.74 -9.20 -9.21
C GLY A 188 22.90 -9.07 -7.93
N LEU A 189 22.00 -10.02 -7.68
CA LEU A 189 21.33 -10.13 -6.38
C LEU A 189 22.38 -10.61 -5.37
N ALA A 190 23.02 -9.67 -4.68
CA ALA A 190 23.77 -9.92 -3.45
C ALA A 190 22.81 -9.90 -2.24
#